data_AF-A0A174E2K2-F1
#
_entry.id   AF-A0A174E2K2-F1
#
_cell.length_a   1.000
_cell.length_b   1.000
_cell.length_c   1.000
_cell.angle_alpha   90.00
_cell.angle_beta   90.00
_cell.angle_gamma   90.00
#
_symmetry.space_group_name_H-M   'P 1'
#
loop_
_entity.id
_entity.type
_entity.pdbx_description
1 polymer ?
#
loop_
_entity_poly.entity_id
_entity_poly.type
_entity_poly.pdbx_seq_one_letter_code
_entity_poly.pdbx_strand_id
1 'polypeptide(L)'
;MKIGREELEDLKEGLEKLTHFIRVMEGVKLPDFYRYFDAMKNNINIFFYAGCEDIEDFFPILERDWKASHTMFIGVQNYDLRREHPDIDPTVCLYFARLLADVGKYFERGNVEFAKEY
;
A
#
# COMPACT_ATOMS: atom_id res chain seq x y z
N MET A 1 1.69 20.79 2.09
CA MET A 1 1.34 20.40 3.47
C MET A 1 2.27 19.26 3.83
N LYS A 2 3.03 19.38 4.93
CA LYS A 2 4.02 18.38 5.34
C LYS A 2 3.31 17.06 5.63
N ILE A 3 3.80 15.91 5.17
CA ILE A 3 3.32 14.60 5.57
C ILE A 3 3.49 14.49 7.08
N GLY A 4 2.36 14.35 7.76
CA GLY A 4 2.28 14.22 9.20
C GLY A 4 1.66 12.90 9.62
N ARG A 5 1.34 12.85 10.91
CA ARG A 5 0.71 11.70 11.53
C ARG A 5 -0.64 11.37 10.90
N GLU A 6 -1.44 12.38 10.57
CA GLU A 6 -2.76 12.21 9.94
C GLU A 6 -2.63 11.49 8.58
N GLU A 7 -1.69 11.90 7.73
CA GLU A 7 -1.42 11.19 6.47
C GLU A 7 -0.95 9.75 6.68
N LEU A 8 -0.24 9.47 7.77
CA LEU A 8 0.19 8.13 8.10
C LEU A 8 -0.97 7.25 8.60
N GLU A 9 -1.91 7.84 9.33
CA GLU A 9 -3.17 7.20 9.74
C GLU A 9 -4.05 6.91 8.51
N ASP A 10 -4.17 7.86 7.58
CA ASP A 10 -4.86 7.68 6.29
C ASP A 10 -4.24 6.55 5.46
N LEU A 11 -2.90 6.50 5.38
CA LEU A 11 -2.18 5.41 4.70
C LEU A 11 -2.51 4.07 5.34
N LYS A 12 -2.50 3.99 6.67
CA LYS A 12 -2.83 2.76 7.40
C LYS A 12 -4.25 2.29 7.07
N GLU A 13 -5.23 3.19 7.09
CA GLU A 13 -6.62 2.85 6.75
C GLU A 13 -6.73 2.39 5.28
N GLY A 14 -6.02 3.05 4.36
CA GLY A 14 -5.94 2.64 2.96
C GLY A 14 -5.37 1.23 2.79
N LEU A 15 -4.26 0.93 3.49
CA LEU A 15 -3.64 -0.40 3.51
C LEU A 15 -4.55 -1.46 4.13
N GLU A 16 -5.29 -1.13 5.19
CA GLU A 16 -6.29 -2.03 5.79
C GLU A 16 -7.39 -2.40 4.79
N LYS A 17 -7.97 -1.41 4.10
CA LYS A 17 -8.98 -1.65 3.06
C LYS A 17 -8.42 -2.47 1.89
N LEU A 18 -7.24 -2.10 1.39
CA LEU A 18 -6.59 -2.80 0.28
C LEU A 18 -6.26 -4.25 0.62
N THR A 19 -5.64 -4.48 1.78
CA THR A 19 -5.29 -5.84 2.23
C THR A 19 -6.52 -6.68 2.54
N HIS A 20 -7.55 -6.10 3.15
CA HIS A 20 -8.82 -6.79 3.37
C HIS A 20 -9.47 -7.20 2.04
N PHE A 21 -9.52 -6.28 1.07
CA PHE A 21 -10.05 -6.57 -0.26
C PHE A 21 -9.33 -7.76 -0.92
N ILE A 22 -7.99 -7.74 -0.97
CA ILE A 22 -7.21 -8.83 -1.59
C ILE A 22 -7.48 -10.17 -0.88
N ARG A 23 -7.57 -10.16 0.46
CA ARG A 23 -7.89 -11.37 1.24
C ARG A 23 -9.28 -11.92 0.93
N VAL A 24 -10.27 -11.06 0.78
CA VAL A 24 -11.64 -11.46 0.42
C VAL A 24 -11.69 -12.08 -0.97
N MET A 25 -10.91 -11.54 -1.91
CA MET A 25 -10.86 -12.05 -3.29
C MET A 25 -10.11 -13.38 -3.39
N GLU A 26 -8.88 -13.45 -2.86
CA GLU A 26 -7.95 -14.56 -3.11
C GLU A 26 -8.01 -15.67 -2.04
N GLY A 27 -8.65 -15.41 -0.91
CA GLY A 27 -8.80 -16.35 0.19
C GLY A 27 -7.45 -16.77 0.79
N VAL A 28 -7.09 -18.05 0.63
CA VAL A 28 -5.91 -18.66 1.27
C VAL A 28 -4.62 -18.37 0.50
N LYS A 29 -4.68 -18.26 -0.82
CA LYS A 29 -3.48 -18.15 -1.66
C LYS A 29 -3.27 -16.70 -2.09
N LEU A 30 -2.66 -15.91 -1.20
CA LEU A 30 -2.42 -14.49 -1.45
C LEU A 30 -1.30 -14.27 -2.47
N PRO A 31 -1.41 -13.24 -3.34
CA PRO A 31 -0.34 -12.84 -4.24
C PRO A 31 0.94 -12.42 -3.51
N ASP A 32 2.12 -12.64 -4.11
CA ASP A 32 3.41 -12.35 -3.47
C ASP A 32 3.56 -10.89 -3.00
N PHE A 33 3.01 -9.94 -3.76
CA PHE A 33 3.07 -8.51 -3.41
C PHE A 33 2.27 -8.17 -2.14
N TYR A 34 1.29 -9.00 -1.76
CA TYR A 34 0.43 -8.78 -0.59
C TYR A 34 1.26 -8.58 0.69
N ARG A 35 2.34 -9.35 0.83
CA ARG A 35 3.21 -9.33 2.03
C ARG A 35 3.78 -7.95 2.31
N TYR A 36 4.02 -7.13 1.28
CA TYR A 36 4.58 -5.79 1.44
C TYR A 36 3.52 -4.80 1.95
N PHE A 37 2.27 -4.92 1.49
CA PHE A 37 1.17 -4.13 2.05
C PHE A 37 0.92 -4.47 3.51
N ASP A 38 0.95 -5.76 3.87
CA ASP A 38 0.79 -6.20 5.25
C ASP A 38 1.97 -5.75 6.14
N ALA A 39 3.20 -5.83 5.61
CA ALA A 39 4.40 -5.34 6.28
C ALA A 39 4.33 -3.83 6.55
N MET A 40 3.94 -3.01 5.56
CA MET A 40 3.77 -1.56 5.75
C MET A 40 2.76 -1.26 6.84
N LYS A 41 1.59 -1.91 6.82
CA LYS A 41 0.57 -1.75 7.86
C LYS A 41 1.11 -2.11 9.26
N ASN A 42 1.83 -3.23 9.36
CA ASN A 42 2.42 -3.66 10.63
C ASN A 42 3.51 -2.69 11.12
N ASN A 43 4.35 -2.19 10.22
CA ASN A 43 5.36 -1.18 10.52
C ASN A 43 4.71 0.11 11.04
N ILE A 44 3.61 0.57 10.43
CA ILE A 44 2.88 1.75 10.88
C ILE A 44 2.28 1.53 12.29
N ASN A 45 1.69 0.35 12.54
CA ASN A 45 1.19 0.01 13.87
C ASN A 45 2.30 0.02 14.93
N ILE A 46 3.48 -0.51 14.60
CA ILE A 46 4.66 -0.49 15.48
C ILE A 46 5.12 0.95 15.71
N PHE A 47 5.19 1.78 14.66
CA PHE A 47 5.57 3.19 14.74
C PHE A 47 4.66 3.95 15.72
N PHE A 48 3.34 3.79 15.60
CA PHE A 48 2.38 4.40 16.52
C PHE A 48 2.48 3.85 17.95
N TYR A 49 2.64 2.52 18.09
CA TYR A 49 2.77 1.90 19.41
C TYR A 49 4.04 2.35 20.16
N ALA A 50 5.14 2.56 19.43
CA ALA A 50 6.40 3.03 19.98
C ALA A 50 6.40 4.54 20.33
N GLY A 51 5.34 5.28 19.96
CA GLY A 51 5.27 6.73 20.17
C GLY A 51 6.27 7.50 19.31
N CYS A 52 6.67 6.96 18.16
CA CYS A 52 7.57 7.64 17.24
C CYS A 52 6.86 8.83 16.56
N GLU A 53 7.60 9.89 16.30
CA GLU A 53 7.10 11.08 15.57
C GLU A 53 7.93 11.41 14.32
N ASP A 54 9.09 10.77 14.15
CA ASP A 54 9.97 11.02 13.01
C ASP A 54 9.53 10.24 11.78
N ILE A 55 8.61 10.85 11.03
CA ILE A 55 8.08 10.28 9.79
C ILE A 55 9.11 10.36 8.66
N GLU A 56 10.05 11.31 8.70
CA GLU A 56 11.06 11.47 7.65
C GLU A 56 12.01 10.27 7.61
N ASP A 57 12.44 9.78 8.77
CA ASP A 57 13.25 8.56 8.87
C ASP A 57 12.43 7.28 8.63
N PHE A 58 11.13 7.31 8.90
CA PHE A 58 10.24 6.18 8.70
C PHE A 58 9.79 6.00 7.24
N PHE A 59 9.60 7.09 6.51
CA PHE A 59 9.12 7.10 5.14
C PHE A 59 9.93 6.18 4.21
N PRO A 60 11.28 6.18 4.21
CA PRO A 60 12.08 5.27 3.39
C PRO A 60 11.78 3.78 3.60
N ILE A 61 11.37 3.38 4.82
CA ILE A 61 11.00 1.98 5.12
C ILE A 61 9.72 1.62 4.37
N LEU A 62 8.71 2.49 4.43
CA LEU A 62 7.45 2.30 3.72
C LEU A 62 7.66 2.39 2.21
N GLU A 63 8.45 3.37 1.74
CA GLU A 63 8.72 3.57 0.32
C GLU A 63 9.43 2.35 -0.29
N ARG A 64 10.37 1.74 0.43
CA ARG A 64 11.01 0.48 0.03
C ARG A 64 9.98 -0.63 -0.20
N ASP A 65 9.06 -0.81 0.75
CA ASP A 65 8.06 -1.88 0.67
C ASP A 65 7.03 -1.58 -0.44
N TRP A 66 6.67 -0.32 -0.65
CA TRP A 66 5.86 0.12 -1.79
C TRP A 66 6.53 -0.17 -3.14
N LYS A 67 7.82 0.14 -3.30
CA LYS A 67 8.57 -0.21 -4.51
C LYS A 67 8.65 -1.72 -4.70
N ALA A 68 8.85 -2.48 -3.62
CA ALA A 68 8.92 -3.94 -3.67
C ALA A 68 7.58 -4.58 -4.06
N SER A 69 6.44 -4.00 -3.65
CA SER A 69 5.11 -4.44 -4.10
C SER A 69 4.88 -4.23 -5.60
N HIS A 70 5.71 -3.43 -6.26
CA HIS A 70 5.69 -3.16 -7.71
C HIS A 70 6.82 -3.86 -8.47
N THR A 71 7.41 -4.92 -7.91
CA THR A 71 8.47 -5.70 -8.59
C THR A 71 7.98 -6.26 -9.93
N MET A 72 8.84 -6.28 -10.95
CA MET A 72 8.50 -6.79 -12.28
C MET A 72 7.93 -8.22 -12.22
N PHE A 73 6.91 -8.51 -13.04
CA PHE A 73 6.20 -9.80 -13.17
C PHE A 73 5.35 -10.25 -11.99
N ILE A 74 5.78 -9.99 -10.75
CA ILE A 74 5.08 -10.46 -9.53
C ILE A 74 4.43 -9.32 -8.74
N GLY A 75 4.60 -8.08 -9.18
CA GLY A 75 4.07 -6.90 -8.53
C GLY A 75 2.59 -6.65 -8.83
N VAL A 76 1.99 -5.80 -7.99
CA VAL A 76 0.58 -5.46 -8.02
C VAL A 76 0.12 -4.88 -9.37
N GLN A 77 1.01 -4.24 -10.12
CA GLN A 77 0.69 -3.70 -11.46
C GLN A 77 0.43 -4.78 -12.51
N ASN A 78 0.82 -6.04 -12.25
CA ASN A 78 0.57 -7.18 -13.15
C ASN A 78 -0.57 -8.07 -12.64
N TYR A 79 -1.22 -7.67 -11.55
CA TYR A 79 -2.30 -8.44 -10.94
C TYR A 79 -3.62 -8.21 -11.69
N ASP A 80 -4.20 -9.28 -12.21
CA ASP A 80 -5.50 -9.27 -12.87
C ASP A 80 -6.49 -10.13 -12.08
N LEU A 81 -7.41 -9.47 -11.37
CA LEU A 81 -8.50 -10.09 -10.61
C LEU A 81 -9.35 -11.03 -11.46
N ARG A 82 -9.54 -10.71 -12.75
CA ARG A 82 -10.42 -11.48 -13.63
C ARG A 82 -9.80 -12.79 -14.08
N ARG A 83 -8.49 -12.96 -13.88
CA ARG A 83 -7.80 -14.20 -14.25
C ARG A 83 -8.34 -15.38 -13.44
N GLU A 84 -8.53 -15.19 -12.14
CA GLU A 84 -9.09 -16.20 -11.23
C GLU A 84 -10.60 -16.02 -11.02
N HIS A 85 -11.14 -14.83 -11.33
CA HIS A 85 -12.57 -14.51 -11.21
C HIS A 85 -13.14 -13.93 -12.53
N PRO A 86 -13.31 -14.74 -13.59
CA PRO A 86 -13.65 -14.24 -14.93
C PRO A 86 -14.99 -13.50 -15.01
N ASP A 87 -15.95 -13.87 -14.14
CA ASP A 87 -17.30 -13.30 -14.12
C ASP A 87 -17.47 -12.14 -13.13
N ILE A 88 -16.37 -11.65 -12.53
CA ILE A 88 -16.43 -10.56 -11.55
C ILE A 88 -16.94 -9.26 -12.21
N ASP A 89 -17.79 -8.53 -11.48
CA ASP A 89 -18.27 -7.24 -11.93
C ASP A 89 -17.08 -6.28 -12.19
N PRO A 90 -16.98 -5.65 -13.38
CA PRO A 90 -15.90 -4.71 -13.69
C PRO A 90 -15.74 -3.56 -12.68
N THR A 91 -16.82 -3.17 -11.99
CA THR A 91 -16.78 -2.16 -10.94
C THR A 91 -15.91 -2.57 -9.76
N VAL A 92 -15.77 -3.88 -9.50
CA VAL A 92 -14.88 -4.42 -8.46
C VAL A 92 -13.41 -4.22 -8.84
N CYS A 93 -13.08 -4.37 -10.13
CA CYS A 93 -11.74 -4.08 -10.63
C CYS A 93 -11.41 -2.58 -10.51
N LEU A 94 -12.39 -1.71 -10.80
CA LEU A 94 -12.24 -0.25 -10.61
C LEU A 94 -12.08 0.10 -9.12
N TYR A 95 -12.81 -0.57 -8.24
CA TYR A 95 -12.68 -0.39 -6.80
C TYR A 95 -11.29 -0.78 -6.31
N PHE A 96 -10.75 -1.92 -6.76
CA PHE A 96 -9.37 -2.31 -6.47
C PHE A 96 -8.36 -1.26 -6.95
N ALA A 97 -8.49 -0.79 -8.19
CA ALA A 97 -7.61 0.24 -8.75
C ALA A 97 -7.67 1.54 -7.93
N ARG A 98 -8.87 1.92 -7.46
CA ARG A 98 -9.04 3.07 -6.57
C ARG A 98 -8.35 2.88 -5.23
N LEU A 99 -8.51 1.72 -4.57
CA LEU A 99 -7.84 1.44 -3.31
C LEU A 99 -6.32 1.51 -3.45
N LEU A 100 -5.78 0.95 -4.54
CA LEU A 100 -4.35 1.00 -4.83
C LEU A 100 -3.88 2.44 -5.09
N ALA A 101 -4.64 3.23 -5.85
CA ALA A 101 -4.33 4.62 -6.11
C ALA A 101 -4.38 5.48 -4.84
N ASP A 102 -5.36 5.25 -3.95
CA ASP A 102 -5.48 5.97 -2.69
C ASP A 102 -4.27 5.71 -1.77
N VAL A 103 -3.77 4.47 -1.71
CA VAL A 103 -2.50 4.14 -1.04
C VAL A 103 -1.30 4.82 -1.74
N GLY A 104 -1.27 4.78 -3.07
CA GLY A 104 -0.19 5.34 -3.89
C GLY A 104 0.03 6.85 -3.69
N LYS A 105 -1.03 7.62 -3.46
CA LYS A 105 -0.97 9.08 -3.22
C LYS A 105 -0.03 9.47 -2.08
N TYR A 106 0.05 8.65 -1.03
CA TYR A 106 0.96 8.91 0.09
C TYR A 106 2.42 8.91 -0.39
N PHE A 107 2.81 7.93 -1.20
CA PHE A 107 4.16 7.80 -1.73
C PHE A 107 4.48 8.85 -2.77
N GLU A 108 3.52 9.21 -3.63
CA GLU A 108 3.68 10.32 -4.57
C GLU A 108 3.98 11.64 -3.83
N ARG A 109 3.19 11.95 -2.80
CA ARG A 109 3.41 13.14 -1.96
C ARG A 109 4.76 13.08 -1.25
N GLY A 110 5.10 11.95 -0.64
CA GLY A 110 6.32 11.83 0.15
C GLY A 110 7.57 11.88 -0.70
N ASN A 111 7.51 11.39 -1.93
CA ASN A 111 8.63 11.52 -2.88
C ASN A 111 8.87 12.95 -3.32
N VAL A 112 7.83 13.80 -3.38
CA VAL A 112 7.99 15.24 -3.63
C VAL A 112 8.54 15.94 -2.41
N GLU A 113 8.04 15.59 -1.23
CA GLU A 113 8.37 16.28 0.02
C GLU A 113 9.75 15.91 0.57
N PHE A 114 10.09 14.63 0.54
CA PHE A 114 11.37 14.09 0.98
C PHE A 114 12.35 13.91 -0.19
N ALA A 115 12.11 14.59 -1.31
CA ALA A 115 13.04 14.63 -2.44
C ALA A 115 14.39 15.15 -1.94
N LYS A 116 15.32 14.24 -1.64
CA LYS A 116 16.71 14.60 -1.40
C LYS A 116 17.28 14.93 -2.78
N GLU A 117 17.60 16.21 -3.00
CA GLU A 117 18.53 16.61 -4.06
C GLU A 117 19.83 15.82 -3.81
N TYR A 118 20.04 14.77 -4.59
CA TYR A 118 21.32 14.05 -4.65
C TYR A 118 22.25 14.76 -5.63
#